data_AF-A0A265Q7R6-F1
#
_entry.id   AF-A0A265Q7R6-F1
#
_cell.length_a   1.000
_cell.length_b   1.000
_cell.length_c   1.000
_cell.angle_alpha   90.00
_cell.angle_beta   90.00
_cell.angle_gamma   90.00
#
_symmetry.space_group_name_H-M   'P 1'
#
loop_
_entity.id
_entity.type
_entity.pdbx_description
1 polymer ?
#
loop_
_entity_poly.entity_id
_entity_poly.type
_entity_poly.pdbx_seq_one_letter_code
_entity_poly.pdbx_strand_id
1 'polypeptide(L)' 'MKIKNFKHDSNIGTIEFEVEHNGEVNKVKLESTGHGTRYTDIDDFTEYWTDGEYDQLEGFIEGCSGILHQFYHS' A
#
# COMPACT_ATOMS: atom_id res chain seq x y z
N MET A 1 7.07 12.50 -0.93
CA MET A 1 6.96 11.07 -0.53
C MET A 1 8.08 10.19 -1.10
N LYS A 2 8.50 9.11 -0.39
CA LYS A 2 9.35 8.01 -0.91
C LYS A 2 8.89 6.65 -0.35
N ILE A 3 8.67 5.63 -1.20
CA ILE A 3 8.45 4.25 -0.70
C ILE A 3 9.80 3.53 -0.49
N LYS A 4 9.87 2.73 0.58
CA LYS A 4 11.04 1.95 0.99
C LYS A 4 10.60 0.56 1.45
N ASN A 5 11.57 -0.34 1.58
CA ASN A 5 11.39 -1.65 2.19
C ASN A 5 10.20 -2.45 1.64
N PHE A 6 9.94 -2.31 0.33
CA PHE A 6 8.87 -3.01 -0.37
C PHE A 6 9.10 -4.52 -0.36
N LYS A 7 8.11 -5.27 0.11
CA LYS A 7 8.11 -6.74 0.19
C LYS A 7 6.77 -7.26 -0.30
N HIS A 8 6.81 -8.35 -1.06
CA HIS A 8 5.64 -9.08 -1.52
C HIS A 8 5.81 -10.55 -1.12
N ASP A 9 4.84 -11.08 -0.39
CA ASP A 9 4.73 -12.51 -0.10
C ASP A 9 3.48 -13.06 -0.78
N SER A 10 3.68 -13.73 -1.91
CA SER A 10 2.61 -14.31 -2.71
C SER A 10 1.96 -15.52 -2.07
N ASN A 11 2.65 -16.21 -1.14
CA ASN A 11 2.11 -17.43 -0.53
C ASN A 11 0.94 -17.11 0.42
N ILE A 12 1.04 -15.97 1.10
CA ILE A 12 0.02 -15.48 2.04
C ILE A 12 -0.75 -14.27 1.50
N GLY A 13 -0.46 -13.83 0.27
CA GLY A 13 -1.18 -12.76 -0.41
C GLY A 13 -1.02 -11.39 0.25
N THR A 14 0.21 -11.03 0.64
CA THR A 14 0.49 -9.76 1.32
C THR A 14 1.56 -8.93 0.62
N ILE A 15 1.38 -7.61 0.64
CA ILE A 15 2.42 -6.64 0.28
C ILE A 15 2.66 -5.73 1.48
N GLU A 16 3.92 -5.44 1.80
CA GLU A 16 4.31 -4.53 2.86
C GLU A 16 5.30 -3.51 2.32
N PHE A 17 5.16 -2.24 2.69
CA PHE A 17 6.14 -1.20 2.39
C PHE A 17 6.13 -0.12 3.45
N GLU A 18 7.19 0.69 3.46
CA GLU A 18 7.31 1.87 4.28
C GLU A 18 7.18 3.12 3.41
N VAL A 19 6.47 4.13 3.91
CA VAL A 19 6.34 5.42 3.26
C VAL A 19 7.03 6.48 4.11
N GLU A 20 8.03 7.13 3.52
CA GLU A 20 8.72 8.25 4.13
C GLU A 20 8.23 9.58 3.56
N HIS A 21 7.80 10.48 4.43
CA HIS A 21 7.37 11.84 4.09
C HIS A 21 7.83 12.80 5.19
N ASN A 22 8.49 13.89 4.83
CA ASN A 22 9.01 14.89 5.78
C ASN A 22 9.81 14.33 6.98
N GLY A 23 10.48 13.18 6.81
CA GLY A 23 11.27 12.51 7.85
C GLY A 23 10.46 11.55 8.73
N GLU A 24 9.15 11.50 8.58
CA GLU A 24 8.27 10.50 9.21
C GLU A 24 8.20 9.24 8.35
N VAL A 25 8.15 8.07 8.99
CA VAL A 25 8.10 6.77 8.32
C VAL A 25 6.89 5.98 8.80
N ASN A 26 5.96 5.70 7.90
CA ASN A 26 4.73 4.96 8.16
C ASN A 26 4.75 3.60 7.46
N LYS A 27 4.29 2.56 8.14
CA LYS A 27 4.23 1.20 7.59
C LYS A 27 2.87 0.92 6.99
N VAL A 28 2.85 0.51 5.73
CA VAL A 28 1.63 0.13 5.00
C VAL A 28 1.70 -1.37 4.71
N LYS A 29 0.64 -2.08 5.09
CA LYS A 29 0.42 -3.48 4.77
C LYS A 29 -0.85 -3.60 3.94
N LEU A 30 -0.76 -4.35 2.86
CA LEU A 30 -1.87 -4.80 2.04
C LEU A 30 -2.01 -6.31 2.19
N GLU A 31 -3.24 -6.79 2.29
CA GLU A 31 -3.59 -8.19 2.48
C GLU A 31 -4.78 -8.54 1.60
N SER A 32 -4.63 -9.57 0.77
CA SER A 32 -5.74 -10.12 0.00
C SER A 32 -6.75 -10.76 0.95
N THR A 33 -8.03 -10.49 0.73
CA THR A 33 -9.14 -11.09 1.48
C THR A 33 -9.87 -12.18 0.68
N GLY A 34 -9.36 -12.54 -0.50
CA GLY A 34 -10.02 -13.45 -1.45
C GLY A 34 -11.17 -12.83 -2.25
N HIS A 35 -11.74 -11.71 -1.78
CA HIS A 35 -12.77 -10.93 -2.49
C HIS A 35 -12.32 -9.49 -2.80
N GLY A 36 -11.14 -9.10 -2.34
CA GLY A 36 -10.64 -7.75 -2.40
C GLY A 36 -9.28 -7.63 -1.73
N THR A 37 -8.87 -6.40 -1.47
CA THR A 37 -7.63 -6.09 -0.74
C THR A 37 -7.97 -5.21 0.45
N ARG A 38 -7.51 -5.59 1.63
CA ARG A 38 -7.52 -4.71 2.82
C ARG A 38 -6.14 -4.09 2.97
N TYR A 39 -6.07 -2.84 3.38
CA TYR A 39 -4.79 -2.19 3.64
C TYR A 39 -4.82 -1.34 4.91
N THR A 40 -3.63 -0.95 5.40
CA THR A 40 -3.47 -0.03 6.53
C THR A 40 -4.25 1.26 6.27
N ASP A 41 -4.99 1.74 7.26
CA ASP A 41 -5.62 3.06 7.19
C ASP A 41 -4.54 4.14 7.04
N ILE A 42 -4.59 4.88 5.93
CA ILE A 42 -3.56 5.87 5.57
C ILE A 42 -3.97 7.29 5.94
N ASP A 43 -5.27 7.54 6.13
CA ASP A 43 -5.82 8.88 6.37
C ASP A 43 -5.17 9.53 7.59
N ASP A 44 -4.91 8.73 8.63
CA ASP A 44 -4.27 9.14 9.88
C ASP A 44 -2.90 9.81 9.68
N PHE A 45 -2.11 9.36 8.70
CA PHE A 45 -0.76 9.90 8.46
C PHE A 45 -0.64 10.71 7.17
N THR A 46 -1.72 10.81 6.39
CA THR A 46 -1.78 11.64 5.19
C THR A 46 -2.59 12.93 5.38
N GLU A 47 -3.13 13.20 6.58
CA GLU A 47 -3.94 14.41 6.88
C GLU A 47 -3.28 15.73 6.42
N TYR A 48 -1.95 15.83 6.54
CA TYR A 48 -1.17 17.03 6.19
C TYR A 48 -0.50 16.96 4.82
N TRP A 49 -0.80 15.94 4.02
CA TRP A 49 -0.22 15.78 2.70
C TRP A 49 -0.95 16.65 1.70
N THR A 50 -0.28 16.96 0.61
CA THR A 50 -0.97 17.60 -0.53
C THR A 50 -1.83 16.57 -1.25
N ASP A 51 -2.95 17.00 -1.85
CA ASP A 51 -3.84 16.13 -2.63
C ASP A 51 -3.05 15.28 -3.64
N GLY A 52 -2.09 15.89 -4.34
CA GLY A 52 -1.27 15.17 -5.32
C GLY A 52 -0.31 14.12 -4.73
N GLU A 53 0.12 14.27 -3.49
CA GLU A 53 0.91 13.25 -2.80
C GLU A 53 0.02 12.11 -2.28
N TYR A 54 -1.18 12.44 -1.82
CA TYR A 54 -2.20 11.46 -1.46
C TYR A 54 -2.60 10.61 -2.67
N ASP A 55 -2.94 11.26 -3.79
CA ASP A 55 -3.30 10.58 -5.05
C ASP A 55 -2.19 9.64 -5.55
N GLN A 56 -0.92 10.04 -5.39
CA GLN A 56 0.22 9.18 -5.75
C GLN A 56 0.31 7.94 -4.87
N LEU A 57 0.02 8.06 -3.57
CA LEU A 57 0.02 6.92 -2.65
C LEU A 57 -1.18 5.99 -2.92
N GLU A 58 -2.38 6.55 -3.14
CA GLU A 58 -3.56 5.77 -3.53
C GLU A 58 -3.30 4.99 -4.81
N GLY A 59 -2.83 5.64 -5.88
CA GLY A 59 -2.54 4.96 -7.14
C GLY A 59 -1.48 3.85 -7.00
N PHE A 60 -0.52 4.02 -6.09
CA PHE A 60 0.44 2.97 -5.78
C PHE A 60 -0.20 1.78 -5.04
N ILE A 61 -1.08 2.04 -4.06
CA ILE A 61 -1.84 1.03 -3.32
C ILE A 61 -2.80 0.27 -4.25
N GLU A 62 -3.46 0.96 -5.18
CA GLU A 62 -4.31 0.35 -6.21
C GLU A 62 -3.50 -0.58 -7.11
N GLY A 63 -2.33 -0.15 -7.57
CA GLY A 63 -1.41 -0.98 -8.34
C GLY A 63 -0.99 -2.24 -7.58
N CYS A 64 -0.65 -2.11 -6.29
CA CYS A 64 -0.31 -3.24 -5.42
C CYS A 64 -1.51 -4.18 -5.20
N SER A 65 -2.71 -3.63 -5.08
CA SER A 65 -3.95 -4.41 -4.97
C SER A 65 -4.21 -5.24 -6.24
N GLY A 66 -3.94 -4.67 -7.42
CA GLY A 66 -4.00 -5.38 -8.69
C GLY A 66 -3.02 -6.56 -8.77
N ILE A 67 -1.79 -6.39 -8.25
CA ILE A 67 -0.82 -7.48 -8.13
C ILE A 67 -1.39 -8.61 -7.26
N LEU A 68 -1.93 -8.29 -6.08
CA LEU A 68 -2.50 -9.30 -5.17
C LEU A 68 -3.70 -10.05 -5.76
N HIS A 69 -4.54 -9.39 -6.56
CA HIS A 69 -5.70 -10.04 -7.20
C HIS A 69 -5.30 -11.02 -8.31
N GLN A 70 -4.23 -10.73 -9.06
CA GLN A 70 -3.80 -11.59 -10.17
C GLN A 70 -3.38 -13.00 -9.70
N PHE A 71 -2.82 -13.15 -8.49
CA PHE A 71 -2.39 -14.45 -7.97
C PHE A 71 -3.52 -15.35 -7.46
N TYR A 72 -4.73 -14.82 -7.27
CA TYR A 72 -5.90 -15.62 -6.85
C TYR A 72 -6.72 -16.18 -8.02
N HIS A 73 -6.53 -15.66 -9.24
CA HIS A 73 -7.24 -16.08 -10.45
C HIS A 73 -6.40 -16.91 -11.43
N SER A 74 -5.20 -17.33 -11.02
CA SER A 74 -4.28 -18.23 -11.75
C SER A 74 -4.35 -19.67 -11.26
#